data_AF-A0A3C0UAQ3-F1
#
_entry.id   AF-A0A3C0UAQ3-F1
#
_cell.length_a   1.000
_cell.length_b   1.000
_cell.length_c   1.000
_cell.angle_alpha   90.00
_cell.angle_beta   90.00
_cell.angle_gamma   90.00
#
_symmetry.space_group_name_H-M   'P 1'
#
loop_
_entity.id
_entity.type
_entity.pdbx_description
1 polymer ?
#
loop_
_entity_poly.entity_id
_entity_poly.type
_entity_poly.pdbx_seq_one_letter_code
_entity_poly.pdbx_strand_id
1 'polypeptide(L)'
;MAATLSSPSVDEIIARLGAQSTCDAGLTQDPWHFDTTKPSYGPGASMFDPLPGNAPRQQMLPQEYRDASDEELQERIRAAKSRLGSKLLILGHFYQRDEIIVHADFVGDSFQLAKNATERPDADHIVFCGVHFMAETADILSTPEQT
;
A
#
# COMPACT_ATOMS: atom_id res chain seq x y z
N MET A 1 40.84 -4.26 23.45
CA MET A 1 40.65 -5.29 22.42
C MET A 1 39.19 -5.69 22.45
N ALA A 2 38.40 -5.24 21.48
CA ALA A 2 36.97 -5.53 21.39
C ALA A 2 36.78 -6.82 20.60
N ALA A 3 36.20 -7.85 21.21
CA ALA A 3 35.86 -9.09 20.54
C ALA A 3 34.71 -8.82 19.56
N THR A 4 34.97 -9.02 18.28
CA THR A 4 33.95 -9.00 17.23
C THR A 4 33.03 -10.21 17.43
N LEU A 5 31.81 -9.96 17.89
CA LEU A 5 30.73 -10.94 17.86
C LEU A 5 30.30 -11.12 16.40
N SER A 6 30.95 -12.02 15.68
CA SER A 6 30.45 -12.46 14.38
C SER A 6 29.21 -13.30 14.61
N SER A 7 28.07 -12.86 14.04
CA SER A 7 26.90 -13.72 13.98
C SER A 7 27.24 -14.96 13.14
N PRO A 8 26.81 -16.17 13.55
CA PRO A 8 27.09 -17.37 12.78
C PRO A 8 26.47 -17.26 11.39
N SER A 9 27.14 -17.84 10.39
CA SER A 9 26.58 -17.90 9.04
C SER A 9 25.33 -18.78 9.02
N VAL A 10 24.47 -18.59 8.01
CA VAL A 10 23.29 -19.44 7.81
C VAL A 10 23.67 -20.92 7.74
N ASP A 11 24.80 -21.24 7.10
CA ASP A 11 25.33 -22.61 7.02
C ASP A 11 25.72 -23.19 8.39
N GLU A 12 26.32 -22.39 9.28
CA GLU A 12 26.66 -22.82 10.64
C GLU A 12 25.41 -23.09 11.49
N ILE A 13 24.34 -22.32 11.28
CA ILE A 13 23.05 -22.52 11.97
C ILE A 13 22.39 -23.81 11.48
N ILE A 14 22.36 -24.04 10.17
CA ILE A 14 21.77 -25.25 9.56
C ILE A 14 22.50 -26.52 10.04
N ALA A 15 23.83 -26.49 10.08
CA ALA A 15 24.64 -27.62 10.57
C ALA A 15 24.37 -27.92 12.06
N ARG A 16 24.18 -26.90 12.89
CA ARG A 16 23.84 -27.07 14.33
C ARG A 16 22.44 -27.63 14.55
N LEU A 17 21.51 -27.39 13.64
CA LEU A 17 20.15 -27.92 13.70
C LEU A 17 20.04 -29.36 13.17
N GLY A 18 21.15 -29.97 12.70
CA GLY A 18 21.21 -31.38 12.36
C GLY A 18 20.58 -31.78 11.02
N ALA A 19 20.29 -30.81 10.16
CA ALA A 19 19.79 -31.09 8.81
C ALA A 19 20.90 -31.69 7.93
N GLN A 20 20.68 -32.90 7.40
CA GLN A 20 21.67 -33.62 6.58
C GLN A 20 21.61 -33.27 5.08
N SER A 21 20.56 -32.57 4.64
CA SER A 21 20.28 -32.24 3.23
C SER A 21 19.32 -31.05 3.17
N THR A 22 19.48 -30.18 2.18
CA THR A 22 18.56 -29.05 1.88
C THR A 22 17.26 -29.47 1.20
N CYS A 23 17.18 -30.73 0.73
CA CYS A 23 16.02 -31.26 0.00
C CYS A 23 15.50 -32.54 0.66
N ASP A 24 15.20 -32.50 1.96
CA ASP A 24 14.50 -33.60 2.63
C ASP A 24 12.98 -33.43 2.51
N ALA A 25 12.28 -34.49 2.10
CA ALA A 25 10.82 -34.49 1.93
C ALA A 25 10.06 -34.77 3.24
N GLY A 26 10.76 -34.83 4.38
CA GLY A 26 10.22 -35.11 5.71
C GLY A 26 9.44 -33.95 6.32
N LEU A 27 8.57 -33.27 5.55
CA LEU A 27 7.53 -32.40 6.11
C LEU A 27 6.45 -33.28 6.75
N THR A 28 6.77 -33.85 7.90
CA THR A 28 5.90 -34.73 8.70
C THR A 28 4.82 -33.95 9.46
N GLN A 29 4.77 -32.63 9.28
CA GLN A 29 3.85 -31.77 10.00
C GLN A 29 2.86 -31.12 9.05
N ASP A 30 1.65 -30.89 9.57
CA ASP A 30 0.58 -30.22 8.84
C ASP A 30 1.03 -28.83 8.38
N PRO A 31 0.52 -28.32 7.23
CA PRO A 31 0.91 -27.02 6.68
C PRO A 31 0.68 -25.82 7.63
N TRP A 32 -0.11 -26.02 8.68
CA TRP A 32 -0.47 -25.03 9.69
C TRP A 32 0.11 -25.35 11.07
N HIS A 33 1.06 -26.27 11.14
CA HIS A 33 1.78 -26.54 12.38
C HIS A 33 2.75 -25.38 12.64
N PHE A 34 2.47 -24.62 13.70
CA PHE A 34 3.37 -23.58 14.16
C PHE A 34 4.35 -24.19 15.15
N ASP A 35 5.64 -24.17 14.83
CA ASP A 35 6.73 -24.66 15.70
C ASP A 35 6.84 -23.89 17.04
N THR A 36 6.08 -22.81 17.20
CA THR A 36 6.15 -21.92 18.35
C THR A 36 4.81 -21.83 19.07
N THR A 37 4.81 -22.03 20.39
CA THR A 37 3.62 -21.96 21.24
C THR A 37 3.12 -20.53 21.48
N LYS A 38 3.93 -19.53 21.10
CA LYS A 38 3.59 -18.11 21.10
C LYS A 38 3.77 -17.56 19.70
N PRO A 39 2.75 -16.92 19.11
CA PRO A 39 2.92 -16.16 17.88
C PRO A 39 4.01 -15.12 18.11
N SER A 40 5.14 -15.31 17.44
CA SER A 40 6.25 -14.36 17.43
C SER A 40 6.70 -14.21 16.00
N TYR A 41 7.22 -13.02 15.71
CA TYR A 41 7.97 -12.82 14.49
C TYR A 41 9.21 -13.73 14.54
N GLY A 42 9.39 -14.54 13.50
CA GLY A 42 10.46 -15.53 13.45
C GLY A 42 11.86 -14.90 13.44
N PRO A 43 12.93 -15.72 13.52
CA PRO A 43 14.29 -15.22 13.33
C PRO A 43 14.41 -14.50 11.98
N GLY A 44 14.93 -13.27 11.98
CA GLY A 44 14.96 -12.39 10.79
C GLY A 44 13.88 -11.31 10.75
N ALA A 45 13.07 -11.20 11.80
CA ALA A 45 12.15 -10.08 11.97
C ALA A 45 12.89 -8.74 12.10
N SER A 46 12.58 -7.79 11.22
CA SER A 46 13.05 -6.39 11.30
C SER A 46 12.49 -5.60 12.49
N MET A 47 12.05 -6.26 13.58
CA MET A 47 11.48 -5.59 14.77
C MET A 47 12.47 -4.62 15.44
N PHE A 48 13.77 -4.85 15.26
CA PHE A 48 14.84 -4.01 15.81
C PHE A 48 15.60 -3.24 14.73
N ASP A 49 15.18 -3.32 13.46
CA ASP A 49 15.84 -2.59 12.38
C ASP A 49 15.46 -1.12 12.48
N PRO A 50 16.43 -0.21 12.64
CA PRO A 50 16.13 1.21 12.67
C PRO A 50 15.64 1.66 11.28
N LEU A 51 14.48 2.31 11.22
CA LEU A 51 14.02 3.00 10.02
C LEU A 51 15.10 4.00 9.57
N PRO A 52 15.59 3.93 8.33
CA PRO A 52 16.61 4.84 7.85
C PRO A 52 16.08 6.28 7.86
N GLY A 53 16.94 7.25 8.21
CA GLY A 53 16.52 8.64 8.43
C GLY A 53 15.92 9.33 7.20
N ASN A 54 16.23 8.82 6.01
CA ASN A 54 15.70 9.28 4.72
C ASN A 54 14.46 8.49 4.25
N ALA A 55 13.92 7.58 5.07
CA ALA A 55 12.69 6.87 4.72
C ALA A 55 11.57 7.90 4.49
N PRO A 56 10.79 7.78 3.39
CA PRO A 56 9.68 8.67 3.13
C PRO A 56 8.69 8.59 4.29
N ARG A 57 8.40 9.72 4.91
CA ARG A 57 7.39 9.83 5.97
C ARG A 57 6.13 10.40 5.37
N GLN A 58 5.07 9.61 5.38
CA GLN A 58 3.75 10.12 5.04
C GLN A 58 3.39 11.21 6.06
N GLN A 59 3.11 12.41 5.56
CA GLN A 59 2.76 13.54 6.41
C GLN A 59 1.42 13.29 7.09
N MET A 60 1.28 13.77 8.32
CA MET A 60 -0.02 13.76 8.99
C MET A 60 -0.96 14.73 8.29
N LEU A 61 -2.22 14.33 8.15
CA LEU A 61 -3.27 15.22 7.66
C LEU A 61 -3.44 16.42 8.61
N PRO A 62 -3.74 17.63 8.07
CA PRO A 62 -4.07 18.79 8.89
C PRO A 62 -5.17 18.48 9.91
N GLN A 63 -5.12 19.13 11.09
CA GLN A 63 -6.05 18.86 12.20
C GLN A 63 -7.52 18.98 11.77
N GLU A 64 -7.85 19.99 10.96
CA GLU A 64 -9.21 20.23 10.48
C GLU A 64 -9.85 19.04 9.73
N TYR A 65 -9.05 18.16 9.10
CA TYR A 65 -9.57 16.96 8.44
C TYR A 65 -9.64 15.76 9.37
N ARG A 66 -8.82 15.74 10.42
CA ARG A 66 -8.79 14.65 11.41
C ARG A 66 -9.93 14.77 12.41
N ASP A 67 -10.31 16.01 12.74
CA ASP A 67 -11.33 16.31 13.73
C ASP A 67 -12.72 16.51 13.10
N ALA A 68 -12.81 16.60 11.76
CA ALA A 68 -14.08 16.72 11.05
C ALA A 68 -14.90 15.42 11.11
N SER A 69 -16.21 15.59 11.19
CA SER A 69 -17.18 14.50 11.03
C SER A 69 -17.24 13.99 9.59
N ASP A 70 -17.77 12.78 9.41
CA ASP A 70 -17.95 12.18 8.09
C ASP A 70 -18.85 13.05 7.20
N GLU A 71 -19.92 13.64 7.76
CA GLU A 71 -20.81 14.55 7.03
C GLU A 71 -20.09 15.82 6.55
N GLU A 72 -19.23 16.40 7.38
CA GLU A 72 -18.43 17.57 7.01
C GLU A 72 -17.43 17.24 5.91
N LEU A 73 -16.79 16.07 5.97
CA LEU A 73 -15.86 15.62 4.94
C LEU A 73 -16.58 15.39 3.61
N GLN A 74 -17.73 14.71 3.63
CA GLN A 74 -18.53 14.49 2.44
C GLN A 74 -19.00 15.81 1.81
N GLU A 75 -19.41 16.79 2.63
CA GLU A 75 -19.85 18.09 2.11
C GLU A 75 -18.69 18.87 1.49
N ARG A 76 -17.50 18.83 2.10
CA ARG A 76 -16.28 19.42 1.50
C ARG A 76 -15.96 18.79 0.15
N ILE A 77 -16.08 17.47 0.01
CA ILE A 77 -15.87 16.76 -1.26
C ILE A 77 -16.90 17.22 -2.30
N ARG A 78 -18.19 17.26 -1.95
CA ARG A 78 -19.25 17.74 -2.87
C ARG A 78 -19.01 19.19 -3.31
N ALA A 79 -18.65 20.06 -2.38
CA ALA A 79 -18.34 21.46 -2.68
C ALA A 79 -17.13 21.57 -3.63
N ALA A 80 -16.08 20.77 -3.42
CA ALA A 80 -14.92 20.71 -4.30
C ALA A 80 -15.29 20.19 -5.71
N LYS A 81 -16.06 19.09 -5.80
CA LYS A 81 -16.56 18.56 -7.07
C LYS A 81 -17.38 19.60 -7.82
N SER A 82 -18.29 20.30 -7.13
CA SER A 82 -19.11 21.34 -7.75
C SER A 82 -18.28 22.53 -8.25
N ARG A 83 -17.23 22.92 -7.51
CA ARG A 83 -16.36 24.04 -7.88
C ARG A 83 -15.47 23.72 -9.07
N LEU A 84 -14.98 22.48 -9.17
CA LEU A 84 -14.10 22.04 -10.25
C LEU A 84 -14.88 21.59 -11.49
N GLY A 85 -16.10 21.09 -11.33
CA GLY A 85 -16.97 20.73 -12.45
C GLY A 85 -16.34 19.66 -13.33
N SER A 86 -16.31 19.89 -14.65
CA SER A 86 -15.74 18.96 -15.63
C SER A 86 -14.21 18.83 -15.55
N LYS A 87 -13.53 19.77 -14.88
CA LYS A 87 -12.07 19.75 -14.70
C LYS A 87 -11.58 18.70 -13.71
N LEU A 88 -12.48 17.98 -13.05
CA LEU A 88 -12.16 16.95 -12.07
C LEU A 88 -12.68 15.59 -12.53
N LEU A 89 -11.83 14.58 -12.41
CA LEU A 89 -12.16 13.18 -12.59
C LEU A 89 -11.77 12.39 -11.33
N ILE A 90 -12.71 11.68 -10.71
CA ILE A 90 -12.46 10.82 -9.55
C ILE A 90 -12.60 9.35 -9.95
N LEU A 91 -11.53 8.57 -9.76
CA LEU A 91 -11.45 7.15 -10.11
C LEU A 91 -11.42 6.30 -8.84
N GLY A 92 -12.38 5.39 -8.65
CA GLY A 92 -12.52 4.55 -7.46
C GLY A 92 -12.21 3.08 -7.72
N HIS A 93 -11.22 2.50 -7.03
CA HIS A 93 -10.98 1.05 -7.08
C HIS A 93 -12.03 0.29 -6.26
N PHE A 94 -12.41 -0.92 -6.68
CA PHE A 94 -13.41 -1.76 -5.97
C PHE A 94 -13.13 -2.02 -4.49
N TYR A 95 -11.88 -1.88 -4.05
CA TYR A 95 -11.49 -2.09 -2.65
C TYR A 95 -11.54 -0.83 -1.79
N GLN A 96 -12.01 0.29 -2.34
CA GLN A 96 -12.24 1.49 -1.56
C GLN A 96 -13.49 1.34 -0.69
N ARG A 97 -13.52 2.11 0.40
CA ARG A 97 -14.69 2.18 1.29
C ARG A 97 -15.86 2.86 0.58
N ASP A 98 -17.08 2.51 0.98
CA ASP A 98 -18.31 3.05 0.39
C ASP A 98 -18.35 4.58 0.45
N GLU A 99 -17.88 5.16 1.55
CA GLU A 99 -17.76 6.62 1.75
C GLU A 99 -16.89 7.33 0.70
N ILE A 100 -16.00 6.61 0.02
CA ILE A 100 -15.17 7.12 -1.08
C ILE A 100 -15.85 6.85 -2.42
N ILE A 101 -16.38 5.64 -2.60
CA ILE A 101 -17.02 5.20 -3.85
C ILE A 101 -18.23 6.07 -4.22
N VAL A 102 -19.00 6.56 -3.25
CA VAL A 102 -20.13 7.48 -3.50
C VAL A 102 -19.71 8.78 -4.20
N HIS A 103 -18.42 9.13 -4.15
CA HIS A 103 -17.87 10.32 -4.78
C HIS A 103 -17.14 10.02 -6.09
N ALA A 104 -16.90 8.76 -6.45
CA ALA A 104 -16.20 8.39 -7.68
C ALA A 104 -17.07 8.62 -8.91
N ASP A 105 -16.46 9.09 -10.00
CA ASP A 105 -17.14 9.22 -11.30
C ASP A 105 -17.11 7.88 -12.06
N PHE A 106 -16.03 7.11 -11.88
CA PHE A 106 -15.93 5.72 -12.34
C PHE A 106 -15.46 4.80 -11.22
N VAL A 107 -16.00 3.58 -11.22
CA VAL A 107 -15.63 2.53 -10.29
C VAL A 107 -15.23 1.30 -11.08
N GLY A 108 -14.05 0.73 -10.79
CA GLY A 108 -13.51 -0.35 -11.63
C GLY A 108 -12.31 -1.08 -11.04
N ASP A 109 -11.85 -2.07 -11.78
CA ASP A 109 -10.53 -2.67 -11.60
C ASP A 109 -9.42 -1.77 -12.19
N SER A 110 -8.16 -2.17 -12.02
CA SER A 110 -7.02 -1.37 -12.48
C SER A 110 -7.02 -1.10 -13.98
N PHE A 111 -7.44 -2.06 -14.82
CA PHE A 111 -7.43 -1.90 -16.27
C PHE A 111 -8.53 -0.96 -16.73
N GLN A 112 -9.73 -1.12 -16.17
CA GLN A 112 -10.87 -0.24 -16.45
C GLN A 112 -10.56 1.20 -16.06
N LEU A 113 -9.99 1.43 -14.86
CA LEU A 113 -9.66 2.77 -14.41
C LEU A 113 -8.55 3.42 -15.24
N ALA A 114 -7.53 2.66 -15.64
CA ALA A 114 -6.47 3.14 -16.53
C ALA A 114 -7.03 3.58 -17.90
N LYS A 115 -7.99 2.84 -18.46
CA LYS A 115 -8.66 3.24 -19.70
C LYS A 115 -9.57 4.46 -19.48
N ASN A 116 -10.37 4.47 -18.42
CA ASN A 116 -11.31 5.57 -18.12
C ASN A 116 -10.59 6.90 -17.88
N ALA A 117 -9.35 6.87 -17.37
CA ALA A 117 -8.50 8.06 -17.26
C ALA A 117 -8.30 8.76 -18.63
N THR A 118 -8.30 8.01 -19.73
CA THR A 118 -8.15 8.55 -21.10
C THR A 118 -9.46 9.07 -21.71
N GLU A 119 -10.61 8.74 -21.13
CA GLU A 119 -11.93 9.09 -21.68
C GLU A 119 -12.34 10.53 -21.36
N ARG A 120 -11.63 11.22 -20.45
CA ARG A 120 -11.85 12.64 -20.11
C ARG A 120 -10.57 13.49 -20.27
N PRO A 121 -10.19 13.83 -21.52
CA PRO A 121 -9.03 14.66 -21.79
C PRO A 121 -9.21 16.13 -21.32
N ASP A 122 -10.43 16.55 -20.98
CA ASP A 122 -10.76 17.88 -20.49
C ASP A 122 -10.66 18.01 -18.96
N ALA A 123 -10.38 16.91 -18.25
CA ALA A 123 -10.16 16.94 -16.81
C ALA A 123 -8.73 17.40 -16.49
N ASP A 124 -8.59 18.60 -15.93
CA ASP A 124 -7.30 19.12 -15.46
C ASP A 124 -6.74 18.30 -14.27
N HIS A 125 -7.63 17.65 -13.51
CA HIS A 125 -7.29 16.97 -12.25
C HIS A 125 -7.84 15.55 -12.19
N ILE A 126 -6.97 14.58 -11.88
CA ILE A 126 -7.35 13.17 -11.70
C ILE A 126 -7.09 12.74 -10.25
N VAL A 127 -8.16 12.48 -9.49
CA VAL A 127 -8.08 11.94 -8.14
C VAL A 127 -8.24 10.42 -8.19
N PHE A 128 -7.13 9.71 -8.03
CA PHE A 128 -7.11 8.24 -8.03
C PHE A 128 -7.30 7.69 -6.61
N CYS A 129 -8.48 7.18 -6.31
CA CYS A 129 -8.80 6.50 -5.05
C CYS A 129 -8.37 5.03 -5.13
N GLY A 130 -7.08 4.78 -4.93
CA GLY A 130 -6.45 3.47 -5.01
C GLY A 130 -5.08 3.44 -4.34
N VAL A 131 -4.17 2.66 -4.90
CA VAL A 131 -2.77 2.57 -4.46
C VAL A 131 -1.86 3.27 -5.47
N HIS A 132 -0.66 3.66 -5.02
CA HIS A 132 0.24 4.54 -5.77
C HIS A 132 0.55 4.08 -7.19
N PHE A 133 0.95 2.81 -7.39
CA PHE A 133 1.31 2.29 -8.71
C PHE A 133 0.13 2.31 -9.71
N MET A 134 -1.11 2.21 -9.22
CA MET A 134 -2.29 2.30 -10.08
C MET A 134 -2.49 3.74 -10.55
N ALA A 135 -2.23 4.71 -9.67
CA ALA A 135 -2.24 6.12 -10.03
C ALA A 135 -1.13 6.44 -11.04
N GLU A 136 0.10 5.93 -10.85
CA GLU A 136 1.19 6.07 -11.83
C GLU A 136 0.82 5.48 -13.20
N THR A 137 0.11 4.34 -13.21
CA THR A 137 -0.35 3.73 -14.47
C THR A 137 -1.37 4.62 -15.19
N ALA A 138 -2.28 5.27 -14.45
CA ALA A 138 -3.21 6.22 -15.02
C ALA A 138 -2.48 7.49 -15.53
N ASP A 139 -1.50 7.98 -14.78
CA ASP A 139 -0.67 9.15 -15.12
C ASP A 139 0.12 8.94 -16.42
N ILE A 140 0.67 7.74 -16.63
CA ILE A 140 1.36 7.37 -17.89
C ILE A 140 0.43 7.48 -19.11
N LEU A 141 -0.89 7.30 -18.92
CA LEU A 141 -1.88 7.32 -19.99
C LEU A 141 -2.60 8.67 -20.13
N SER A 142 -2.49 9.58 -19.16
CA SER A 142 -3.06 10.93 -19.23
C SER A 142 -2.21 11.88 -20.07
N THR A 143 -2.76 13.05 -20.41
CA THR A 143 -2.01 14.08 -21.14
C THR A 143 -1.07 14.84 -20.19
N PRO A 144 0.03 15.43 -20.69
CA PRO A 144 0.99 16.17 -19.85
C PRO A 144 0.41 17.34 -19.05
N GLU A 145 -0.76 17.84 -19.46
CA GLU A 145 -1.47 18.94 -18.81
C GLU A 145 -2.37 18.49 -17.65
N GLN A 146 -2.63 17.19 -17.50
CA GLN A 146 -3.43 16.62 -16.42
C GLN A 146 -2.52 16.31 -15.22
N THR A 147 -2.98 16.63 -14.01
CA THR A 147 -2.22 16.46 -12.74
C THR A 147 -3.02 15.83 -11.61
#